data_AF-A0AAN6FFR3-F1
#
_entry.id   AF-A0AAN6FFR3-F1
#
_cell.length_a   1.000
_cell.length_b   1.000
_cell.length_c   1.000
_cell.angle_alpha   90.00
_cell.angle_beta   90.00
_cell.angle_gamma   90.00
#
_symmetry.space_group_name_H-M   'P 1'
#
loop_
_entity.id
_entity.type
_entity.pdbx_description
1 polymer ?
#
loop_
_entity_poly.entity_id
_entity_poly.type
_entity_poly.pdbx_seq_one_letter_code
_entity_poly.pdbx_strand_id
1 'polypeptide(L)'
;MPDFPAHASPAFPPVASPRPQRRDRSVSELHLDHKRSHPPLVSPAFTPPHTPFPEESQRHDRQPRSIPVEPPDHDTDGEQVRLLPKLPEVHCEVRARIPTTTGQEMFLHLYHNNVDDKEHLAIVFGPHIRSKSLDAPRPGETERDRMIRGAYVGTLYPGRTSSRLDQIRRDAGVPSPRPSAGFLGQLNGPAQQATPPSPSGSSEASTDGSEFESSYPLEFGPPLVRIHSECYTGETVWSARCDCGEQLDEAARLMSLPAPTPVSTPGSEAGEHQLLPNEKLPSCGGVIVYLRQEGRGIGLKEKLKAYNLQDLGHDTMEANLLLRHPGDARSYGLATALLLDLGMGGERGIKLLTNNPEKVRAVEGPNREVRVVERVPMIPIAWKTGGKEGVQGAEVEKYLATKIEKFKHMFSG
;
A
#
# COMPACT_ATOMS: atom_id res chain seq x y z
N MET A 1 -54.74 -4.49 0.04
CA MET A 1 -54.19 -3.24 -0.50
C MET A 1 -53.74 -3.52 -1.92
N PRO A 2 -54.14 -2.72 -2.92
CA PRO A 2 -53.94 -3.03 -4.32
C PRO A 2 -52.49 -2.76 -4.78
N ASP A 3 -52.05 -3.61 -5.71
CA ASP A 3 -50.77 -3.57 -6.42
C ASP A 3 -50.57 -2.25 -7.19
N PHE A 4 -49.39 -1.65 -7.04
CA PHE A 4 -48.92 -0.57 -7.91
C PHE A 4 -47.85 -1.09 -8.89
N PRO A 5 -47.88 -0.67 -10.17
CA PRO A 5 -47.06 -1.24 -11.23
C PRO A 5 -45.63 -0.66 -11.30
N ALA A 6 -44.71 -1.47 -11.84
CA ALA A 6 -43.36 -1.08 -12.21
C ALA A 6 -43.38 0.01 -13.31
N HIS A 7 -42.75 1.15 -13.05
CA HIS A 7 -42.60 2.21 -14.04
C HIS A 7 -41.40 1.92 -14.95
N ALA A 8 -41.72 1.63 -16.21
CA ALA A 8 -40.80 1.48 -17.32
C ALA A 8 -40.19 2.83 -17.76
N SER A 9 -38.91 2.83 -18.12
CA SER A 9 -38.23 3.94 -18.78
C SER A 9 -38.80 4.16 -20.20
N PRO A 10 -39.02 5.41 -20.65
CA PRO A 10 -39.50 5.69 -22.01
C PRO A 10 -38.41 5.38 -23.05
N ALA A 11 -38.78 4.61 -24.07
CA ALA A 11 -37.95 4.33 -25.24
C ALA A 11 -37.90 5.56 -26.16
N PHE A 12 -36.70 6.05 -26.47
CA PHE A 12 -36.49 7.04 -27.53
C PHE A 12 -36.42 6.35 -28.91
N PRO A 13 -37.06 6.89 -29.96
CA PRO A 13 -36.94 6.37 -31.31
C PRO A 13 -35.55 6.71 -31.89
N PRO A 14 -34.96 5.86 -32.74
CA PRO A 14 -33.65 6.12 -33.33
C PRO A 14 -33.75 7.26 -34.35
N VAL A 15 -32.95 8.31 -34.14
CA VAL A 15 -32.74 9.41 -35.08
C VAL A 15 -31.90 8.91 -36.26
N ALA A 16 -32.32 9.28 -37.47
CA ALA A 16 -31.75 8.86 -38.74
C ALA A 16 -30.25 9.16 -38.90
N SER A 17 -29.47 8.14 -39.27
CA SER A 17 -28.06 8.27 -39.67
C SER A 17 -27.94 8.67 -41.15
N PRO A 18 -27.03 9.58 -41.54
CA PRO A 18 -26.79 9.91 -42.94
C PRO A 18 -26.02 8.77 -43.65
N ARG A 19 -26.54 8.31 -44.79
CA ARG A 19 -25.87 7.38 -45.70
C ARG A 19 -24.72 8.06 -46.46
N PRO A 20 -23.50 7.51 -46.51
CA PRO A 20 -22.55 7.83 -47.56
C PRO A 20 -22.76 6.91 -48.78
N GLN A 21 -22.63 7.50 -49.98
CA GLN A 21 -22.80 6.85 -51.27
C GLN A 21 -21.68 5.84 -51.60
N ARG A 22 -22.08 4.79 -52.31
CA ARG A 22 -21.34 3.71 -53.01
C ARG A 22 -19.92 4.03 -53.50
N ARG A 23 -19.03 3.03 -53.33
CA ARG A 23 -18.17 2.52 -54.42
C ARG A 23 -18.19 0.99 -54.42
N ASP A 24 -18.58 0.43 -55.56
CA ASP A 24 -18.65 -0.99 -55.84
C ASP A 24 -17.25 -1.65 -55.80
N ARG A 25 -17.10 -2.71 -55.00
CA ARG A 25 -16.16 -3.79 -55.28
C ARG A 25 -16.83 -5.13 -54.96
N SER A 26 -16.88 -5.98 -55.98
CA SER A 26 -17.51 -7.30 -55.96
C SER A 26 -16.89 -8.21 -54.91
N VAL A 27 -17.75 -8.85 -54.12
CA VAL A 27 -17.40 -9.85 -53.12
C VAL A 27 -17.42 -11.21 -53.81
N SER A 28 -16.30 -11.68 -54.34
CA SER A 28 -16.11 -13.06 -54.77
C SER A 28 -14.61 -13.36 -54.79
N GLU A 29 -14.22 -14.48 -54.19
CA GLU A 29 -12.85 -15.02 -54.05
C GLU A 29 -12.02 -14.53 -52.85
N LEU A 30 -12.38 -15.04 -51.67
CA LEU A 30 -11.39 -15.41 -50.67
C LEU A 30 -11.59 -16.90 -50.36
N HIS A 31 -10.70 -17.72 -50.92
CA HIS A 31 -10.57 -19.15 -50.62
C HIS A 31 -10.27 -19.33 -49.12
N LEU A 32 -11.14 -20.04 -48.40
CA LEU A 32 -10.91 -20.44 -47.01
C LEU A 32 -10.21 -21.81 -47.00
N ASP A 33 -8.92 -21.81 -46.64
CA ASP A 33 -8.19 -23.03 -46.29
C ASP A 33 -8.74 -23.62 -44.99
N HIS A 34 -9.49 -24.71 -45.08
CA HIS A 34 -9.96 -25.50 -43.94
C HIS A 34 -8.85 -26.41 -43.38
N LYS A 35 -7.87 -25.81 -42.70
CA LYS A 35 -6.98 -26.53 -41.75
C LYS A 35 -6.52 -25.63 -40.59
N ARG A 36 -7.42 -25.22 -39.70
CA ARG A 36 -7.06 -24.82 -38.33
C ARG A 36 -8.19 -25.20 -37.37
N SER A 37 -7.86 -25.99 -36.35
CA SER A 37 -8.75 -26.33 -35.24
C SER A 37 -9.16 -25.06 -34.49
N HIS A 38 -10.46 -24.91 -34.25
CA HIS A 38 -11.00 -23.79 -33.48
C HIS A 38 -10.62 -23.94 -31.99
N PRO A 39 -10.18 -22.86 -31.31
CA PRO A 39 -10.03 -22.88 -29.86
C PRO A 39 -11.42 -22.91 -29.19
N PRO A 40 -11.56 -23.50 -28.00
CA PRO A 40 -12.86 -23.65 -27.35
C PRO A 40 -13.45 -22.30 -26.94
N LEU A 41 -14.77 -22.19 -27.05
CA LEU A 41 -15.60 -21.11 -26.50
C LEU A 41 -15.65 -21.22 -24.98
N VAL A 42 -14.55 -20.89 -24.32
CA VAL A 42 -14.52 -20.60 -22.88
C VAL A 42 -14.02 -19.18 -22.73
N SER A 43 -14.72 -18.40 -21.92
CA SER A 43 -14.53 -16.98 -21.62
C SER A 43 -13.07 -16.55 -21.57
N PRO A 44 -12.69 -15.36 -22.10
CA PRO A 44 -11.34 -14.88 -21.96
C PRO A 44 -11.01 -14.74 -20.47
N ALA A 45 -9.96 -15.40 -20.03
CA ALA A 45 -9.44 -15.26 -18.67
C ALA A 45 -9.14 -13.78 -18.42
N PHE A 46 -9.83 -13.17 -17.44
CA PHE A 46 -9.70 -11.74 -17.08
C PHE A 46 -8.43 -11.43 -16.27
N THR A 47 -7.39 -12.24 -16.42
CA THR A 47 -6.12 -12.08 -15.71
C THR A 47 -4.99 -12.45 -16.66
N PRO A 48 -4.05 -11.55 -16.94
CA PRO A 48 -2.85 -11.94 -17.67
C PRO A 48 -2.11 -13.02 -16.85
N PRO A 49 -1.63 -14.10 -17.48
CA PRO A 49 -0.94 -15.18 -16.77
C PRO A 49 0.44 -14.77 -16.24
N HIS A 50 0.95 -13.60 -16.62
CA HIS A 50 2.25 -13.07 -16.21
C HIS A 50 2.20 -11.55 -16.05
N THR A 51 2.73 -11.05 -14.93
CA THR A 51 3.28 -9.70 -14.83
C THR A 51 4.47 -9.57 -15.78
N PRO A 52 4.67 -8.44 -16.47
CA PRO A 52 5.77 -8.26 -17.42
C PRO A 52 7.07 -8.01 -16.66
N PHE A 53 7.64 -9.05 -16.04
CA PHE A 53 9.00 -9.04 -15.55
C PHE A 53 9.71 -10.28 -16.09
N PRO A 54 10.82 -10.13 -16.84
CA PRO A 54 11.62 -11.26 -17.27
C PRO A 54 12.22 -11.99 -16.07
N GLU A 55 12.06 -13.31 -16.03
CA GLU A 55 12.88 -14.20 -15.19
C GLU A 55 14.31 -14.21 -15.77
N GLU A 56 15.13 -13.22 -15.42
CA GLU A 56 16.60 -13.18 -15.49
C GLU A 56 17.08 -11.74 -15.67
N SER A 57 17.01 -10.95 -14.60
CA SER A 57 17.86 -9.78 -14.43
C SER A 57 18.33 -9.71 -12.98
N GLN A 58 19.59 -9.34 -12.81
CA GLN A 58 20.36 -9.50 -11.59
C GLN A 58 19.66 -8.91 -10.36
N ARG A 59 19.66 -9.67 -9.25
CA ARG A 59 19.06 -9.38 -7.94
C ARG A 59 19.05 -7.89 -7.56
N HIS A 60 17.91 -7.22 -7.82
CA HIS A 60 17.51 -5.95 -7.21
C HIS A 60 16.66 -6.18 -5.94
N ASP A 61 16.98 -7.23 -5.19
CA ASP A 61 16.25 -7.68 -3.99
C ASP A 61 16.66 -6.92 -2.71
N ARG A 62 17.11 -5.67 -2.86
CA ARG A 62 17.51 -4.82 -1.73
C ARG A 62 16.62 -3.59 -1.65
N GLN A 63 16.19 -3.28 -0.43
CA GLN A 63 15.52 -2.00 -0.17
C GLN A 63 16.46 -0.83 -0.53
N PRO A 64 15.93 0.29 -1.05
CA PRO A 64 16.75 1.44 -1.42
C PRO A 64 17.45 2.01 -0.18
N ARG A 65 18.60 2.66 -0.39
CA ARG A 65 19.24 3.44 0.68
C ARG A 65 18.24 4.47 1.21
N SER A 66 18.15 4.54 2.53
CA SER A 66 17.33 5.51 3.23
C SER A 66 18.19 6.66 3.74
N ILE A 67 17.56 7.81 3.93
CA ILE A 67 18.20 9.05 4.35
C ILE A 67 17.61 9.42 5.71
N PRO A 68 18.42 9.60 6.76
CA PRO A 68 17.92 10.08 8.04
C PRO A 68 17.17 11.39 7.87
N VAL A 69 16.01 11.50 8.49
CA VAL A 69 15.28 12.76 8.58
C VAL A 69 15.69 13.40 9.90
N GLU A 70 16.42 14.51 9.82
CA GLU A 70 16.77 15.28 11.01
C GLU A 70 15.51 15.84 11.67
N PRO A 71 15.45 15.88 13.01
CA PRO A 71 14.40 16.63 13.69
C PRO A 71 14.49 18.09 13.23
N PRO A 72 13.38 18.74 12.84
CA PRO A 72 13.45 20.14 12.44
C PRO A 72 13.95 20.98 13.62
N ASP A 73 14.97 21.80 13.37
CA ASP A 73 15.32 22.90 14.27
C ASP A 73 14.11 23.82 14.42
N HIS A 74 13.90 24.31 15.64
CA HIS A 74 12.72 25.08 16.05
C HIS A 74 12.42 26.35 15.21
N ASP A 75 13.33 26.77 14.32
CA ASP A 75 13.28 28.04 13.57
C ASP A 75 13.71 27.90 12.09
N THR A 76 13.08 27.01 11.32
CA THR A 76 13.22 27.06 9.85
C THR A 76 11.97 27.63 9.19
N ASP A 77 12.14 28.81 8.60
CA ASP A 77 11.19 29.58 7.76
C ASP A 77 10.79 28.82 6.48
N GLY A 78 10.18 27.64 6.65
CA GLY A 78 9.58 26.86 5.58
C GLY A 78 8.11 27.22 5.43
N GLU A 79 7.68 27.43 4.19
CA GLU A 79 6.29 27.53 3.76
C GLU A 79 5.39 26.58 4.59
N GLN A 80 4.49 27.16 5.38
CA GLN A 80 3.80 26.47 6.46
C GLN A 80 2.90 25.37 5.89
N VAL A 81 3.30 24.11 6.07
CA VAL A 81 2.51 22.96 5.63
C VAL A 81 1.15 23.03 6.30
N ARG A 82 0.08 22.95 5.50
CA ARG A 82 -1.29 23.07 5.99
C ARG A 82 -1.68 21.81 6.79
N LEU A 83 -1.35 21.81 8.08
CA LEU A 83 -1.74 20.77 9.02
C LEU A 83 -3.17 20.99 9.50
N LEU A 84 -3.87 19.90 9.80
CA LEU A 84 -5.16 19.98 10.47
C LEU A 84 -4.93 20.28 11.96
N PRO A 85 -5.78 21.11 12.60
CA PRO A 85 -5.64 21.44 14.01
C PRO A 85 -5.89 20.23 14.94
N LYS A 86 -6.75 19.30 14.50
CA LYS A 86 -7.02 18.03 15.15
C LYS A 86 -7.02 16.93 14.10
N LEU A 87 -6.44 15.78 14.41
CA LEU A 87 -6.48 14.61 13.53
C LEU A 87 -7.92 14.09 13.40
N PRO A 88 -8.31 13.60 12.21
CA PRO A 88 -9.59 12.91 12.01
C PRO A 88 -9.72 11.68 12.90
N GLU A 89 -10.96 11.33 13.23
CA GLU A 89 -11.27 10.05 13.87
C GLU A 89 -11.47 9.02 12.77
N VAL A 90 -10.82 7.87 12.92
CA VAL A 90 -10.80 6.79 11.92
C VAL A 90 -11.09 5.46 12.58
N HIS A 91 -11.72 4.58 11.83
CA HIS A 91 -12.07 3.26 12.31
C HIS A 91 -11.98 2.25 11.19
N CYS A 92 -11.18 1.21 11.41
CA CYS A 92 -11.05 0.09 10.49
C CYS A 92 -12.29 -0.79 10.59
N GLU A 93 -13.08 -0.78 9.53
CA GLU A 93 -14.31 -1.53 9.48
C GLU A 93 -14.04 -3.01 9.29
N VAL A 94 -13.27 -3.37 8.26
CA VAL A 94 -13.04 -4.76 7.84
C VAL A 94 -11.61 -4.96 7.34
N ARG A 95 -11.09 -6.18 7.53
CA ARG A 95 -9.82 -6.63 6.96
C ARG A 95 -9.99 -7.91 6.15
N ALA A 96 -9.50 -7.91 4.91
CA ALA A 96 -9.49 -9.08 4.05
C ALA A 96 -8.05 -9.48 3.67
N ARG A 97 -7.76 -10.78 3.62
CA ARG A 97 -6.50 -11.28 3.08
C ARG A 97 -6.60 -11.31 1.55
N ILE A 98 -5.62 -10.72 0.88
CA ILE A 98 -5.51 -10.75 -0.58
C ILE A 98 -4.45 -11.80 -0.96
N PRO A 99 -4.83 -12.84 -1.71
CA PRO A 99 -3.87 -13.84 -2.18
C PRO A 99 -2.93 -13.20 -3.21
N THR A 100 -1.64 -13.43 -3.06
CA THR A 100 -0.59 -12.98 -3.99
C THR A 100 0.05 -14.18 -4.68
N THR A 101 0.53 -14.00 -5.92
CA THR A 101 1.22 -15.06 -6.68
C THR A 101 2.57 -15.44 -6.09
N THR A 102 3.22 -14.50 -5.41
CA THR A 102 4.49 -14.70 -4.68
C THR A 102 4.29 -15.43 -3.35
N GLY A 103 3.04 -15.60 -2.89
CA GLY A 103 2.70 -16.22 -1.61
C GLY A 103 2.98 -15.36 -0.39
N GLN A 104 3.29 -14.07 -0.59
CA GLN A 104 3.41 -13.10 0.47
C GLN A 104 2.04 -12.78 1.07
N GLU A 105 2.02 -12.56 2.38
CA GLU A 105 0.79 -12.17 3.07
C GLU A 105 0.50 -10.69 2.83
N MET A 106 -0.63 -10.41 2.18
CA MET A 106 -1.14 -9.06 1.96
C MET A 106 -2.55 -8.96 2.55
N PHE A 107 -2.81 -7.89 3.28
CA PHE A 107 -4.09 -7.62 3.93
C PHE A 107 -4.61 -6.25 3.54
N LEU A 108 -5.85 -6.19 3.08
CA LEU A 108 -6.56 -4.95 2.81
C LEU A 108 -7.39 -4.57 4.03
N HIS A 109 -7.14 -3.38 4.57
CA HIS A 109 -7.93 -2.78 5.65
C HIS A 109 -8.77 -1.65 5.08
N LEU A 110 -10.09 -1.71 5.31
CA LEU A 110 -11.04 -0.67 4.92
C LEU A 110 -11.31 0.25 6.11
N TYR A 111 -11.19 1.56 5.90
CA TYR A 111 -11.34 2.59 6.92
C TYR A 111 -12.48 3.54 6.62
N HIS A 112 -13.29 3.79 7.64
CA HIS A 112 -14.23 4.89 7.71
C HIS A 112 -13.64 6.03 8.54
N ASN A 113 -14.12 7.25 8.29
CA ASN A 113 -13.64 8.45 8.95
C ASN A 113 -14.77 9.47 9.20
N ASN A 114 -14.48 10.55 9.92
CA ASN A 114 -15.44 11.60 10.28
C ASN A 114 -15.26 12.92 9.51
N VAL A 115 -14.39 12.98 8.50
CA VAL A 115 -14.12 14.20 7.71
C VAL A 115 -14.66 14.15 6.28
N ASP A 116 -14.87 12.97 5.72
CA ASP A 116 -15.56 12.76 4.46
C ASP A 116 -16.35 11.43 4.44
N ASP A 117 -17.19 11.26 3.42
CA ASP A 117 -18.01 10.06 3.21
C ASP A 117 -17.27 8.97 2.41
N LYS A 118 -15.93 9.05 2.32
CA LYS A 118 -15.14 8.11 1.52
C LYS A 118 -14.55 7.03 2.41
N GLU A 119 -14.49 5.84 1.85
CA GLU A 119 -13.75 4.73 2.44
C GLU A 119 -12.29 4.79 2.01
N HIS A 120 -11.36 4.78 2.96
CA HIS A 120 -9.93 4.77 2.69
C HIS A 120 -9.34 3.39 2.93
N LEU A 121 -8.21 3.08 2.31
CA LEU A 121 -7.61 1.75 2.38
C LEU A 121 -6.22 1.81 3.01
N ALA A 122 -5.87 0.77 3.76
CA ALA A 122 -4.48 0.47 4.07
C ALA A 122 -4.15 -0.94 3.57
N ILE A 123 -3.19 -1.01 2.65
CA ILE A 123 -2.65 -2.27 2.12
C ILE A 123 -1.45 -2.63 2.99
N VAL A 124 -1.60 -3.67 3.79
CA VAL A 124 -0.62 -4.11 4.77
C VAL A 124 0.08 -5.36 4.26
N PHE A 125 1.40 -5.34 4.27
CA PHE A 125 2.26 -6.45 3.90
C PHE A 125 2.81 -7.12 5.16
N GLY A 126 2.68 -8.43 5.23
CA GLY A 126 3.03 -9.25 6.39
C GLY A 126 1.95 -9.28 7.48
N PRO A 127 2.08 -10.19 8.47
CA PRO A 127 1.08 -10.41 9.52
C PRO A 127 1.24 -9.49 10.74
N HIS A 128 2.32 -8.72 10.78
CA HIS A 128 2.79 -8.03 11.98
C HIS A 128 2.12 -6.69 12.26
N ILE A 129 1.51 -6.07 11.26
CA ILE A 129 0.85 -4.76 11.38
C ILE A 129 -0.64 -4.99 11.52
N ARG A 130 -1.24 -4.46 12.58
CA ARG A 130 -2.65 -4.66 12.90
C ARG A 130 -3.31 -3.36 13.34
N SER A 131 -4.57 -3.22 12.96
CA SER A 131 -5.41 -2.11 13.36
C SER A 131 -5.96 -2.31 14.78
N LYS A 132 -5.79 -1.30 15.64
CA LYS A 132 -6.33 -1.25 17.00
C LYS A 132 -7.86 -1.23 16.98
N SER A 133 -8.46 -0.37 16.16
CA SER A 133 -9.91 -0.26 16.02
C SER A 133 -10.55 -1.53 15.42
N LEU A 134 -9.84 -2.23 14.52
CA LEU A 134 -10.27 -3.54 14.04
C LEU A 134 -10.27 -4.57 15.17
N ASP A 135 -9.21 -4.62 15.98
CA ASP A 135 -9.11 -5.62 17.05
C ASP A 135 -9.90 -5.26 18.32
N ALA A 136 -10.42 -4.05 18.45
CA ALA A 136 -11.30 -3.70 19.55
C ALA A 136 -12.60 -4.55 19.52
N PRO A 137 -13.09 -5.04 20.67
CA PRO A 137 -14.40 -5.67 20.75
C PRO A 137 -15.50 -4.63 20.51
N ARG A 138 -16.53 -4.98 19.74
CA ARG A 138 -17.68 -4.11 19.51
C ARG A 138 -18.89 -4.53 20.37
N PRO A 139 -19.72 -3.60 20.88
CA PRO A 139 -20.91 -3.94 21.66
C PRO A 139 -21.85 -4.86 20.88
N GLY A 140 -22.24 -5.99 21.48
CA GLY A 140 -23.14 -6.97 20.84
C GLY A 140 -22.50 -7.84 19.75
N GLU A 141 -21.19 -7.72 19.50
CA GLU A 141 -20.47 -8.51 18.49
C GLU A 141 -20.26 -9.96 18.95
N THR A 142 -20.62 -10.94 18.12
CA THR A 142 -20.28 -12.34 18.37
C THR A 142 -18.86 -12.68 17.89
N GLU A 143 -18.26 -13.77 18.36
CA GLU A 143 -16.96 -14.26 17.83
C GLU A 143 -17.01 -14.51 16.31
N ARG A 144 -18.17 -14.92 15.78
CA ARG A 144 -18.35 -15.12 14.34
C ARG A 144 -18.30 -13.80 13.58
N ASP A 145 -18.99 -12.77 14.07
CA ASP A 145 -19.00 -11.44 13.44
C ASP A 145 -17.59 -10.84 13.45
N ARG A 146 -16.88 -11.00 14.56
CA ARG A 146 -15.48 -10.60 14.71
C ARG A 146 -14.56 -11.29 13.69
N MET A 147 -14.75 -12.58 13.45
CA MET A 147 -14.01 -13.32 12.42
C MET A 147 -14.39 -12.89 10.99
N ILE A 148 -15.68 -12.68 10.70
CA ILE A 148 -16.18 -12.21 9.39
C ILE A 148 -15.56 -10.87 9.05
N ARG A 149 -15.46 -9.99 10.04
CA ARG A 149 -14.83 -8.67 9.93
C ARG A 149 -13.31 -8.71 9.72
N GLY A 150 -12.70 -9.88 9.90
CA GLY A 150 -11.26 -10.05 9.74
C GLY A 150 -10.45 -9.81 11.01
N ALA A 151 -11.07 -9.59 12.18
CA ALA A 151 -10.40 -9.31 13.44
C ALA A 151 -9.91 -10.60 14.16
N TYR A 152 -9.09 -11.39 13.47
CA TYR A 152 -8.51 -12.66 13.97
C TYR A 152 -7.00 -12.73 13.75
N VAL A 153 -6.31 -13.65 14.44
CA VAL A 153 -4.87 -13.90 14.27
C VAL A 153 -4.65 -15.24 13.56
N GLY A 154 -3.62 -15.34 12.70
CA GLY A 154 -3.29 -16.58 11.99
C GLY A 154 -4.28 -16.92 10.86
N THR A 155 -4.19 -18.14 10.35
CA THR A 155 -4.97 -18.60 9.19
C THR A 155 -6.35 -19.11 9.62
N LEU A 156 -7.41 -18.74 8.88
CA LEU A 156 -8.73 -19.34 9.06
C LEU A 156 -8.76 -20.75 8.48
N TYR A 157 -9.43 -21.67 9.17
CA TYR A 157 -9.67 -23.03 8.72
C TYR A 157 -11.11 -23.46 9.07
N PRO A 158 -11.69 -24.42 8.33
CA PRO A 158 -13.05 -24.90 8.60
C PRO A 158 -13.20 -25.38 10.05
N GLY A 159 -14.26 -24.93 10.73
CA GLY A 159 -14.53 -25.29 12.13
C GLY A 159 -13.84 -24.41 13.19
N ARG A 160 -13.12 -23.35 12.80
CA ARG A 160 -12.59 -22.37 13.76
C ARG A 160 -13.71 -21.59 14.44
N THR A 161 -13.67 -21.54 15.77
CA THR A 161 -14.71 -20.90 16.61
C THR A 161 -14.25 -19.65 17.34
N SER A 162 -12.95 -19.38 17.40
CA SER A 162 -12.39 -18.24 18.12
C SER A 162 -11.42 -17.42 17.26
N SER A 163 -11.56 -16.11 17.36
CA SER A 163 -10.68 -15.12 16.74
C SER A 163 -9.26 -15.10 17.35
N ARG A 164 -9.12 -15.50 18.62
CA ARG A 164 -7.87 -15.45 19.42
C ARG A 164 -7.25 -16.81 19.71
N LEU A 165 -7.63 -17.84 18.96
CA LEU A 165 -7.26 -19.23 19.26
C LEU A 165 -5.74 -19.45 19.44
N ASP A 166 -4.90 -18.81 18.63
CA ASP A 166 -3.43 -18.94 18.75
C ASP A 166 -2.86 -18.26 20.01
N GLN A 167 -3.54 -17.24 20.54
CA GLN A 167 -3.17 -16.64 21.82
C GLN A 167 -3.60 -17.55 22.97
N ILE A 168 -4.84 -18.05 22.92
CA ILE A 168 -5.36 -19.02 23.90
C ILE A 168 -4.46 -20.26 23.98
N ARG A 169 -4.00 -20.78 22.84
CA ARG A 169 -3.06 -21.92 22.79
C ARG A 169 -1.72 -21.58 23.45
N ARG A 170 -1.15 -20.41 23.15
CA ARG A 170 0.11 -19.95 23.76
C ARG A 170 -0.02 -19.80 25.27
N ASP A 171 -1.09 -19.14 25.73
CA ASP A 171 -1.36 -18.94 27.16
C ASP A 171 -1.58 -20.28 27.90
N ALA A 172 -2.16 -21.26 27.20
CA ALA A 172 -2.34 -22.63 27.70
C ALA A 172 -1.09 -23.52 27.57
N GLY A 173 0.04 -22.99 27.10
CA GLY A 173 1.29 -23.73 26.89
C GLY A 173 1.23 -24.80 25.78
N VAL A 174 0.20 -24.76 24.92
CA VAL A 174 0.05 -25.68 23.79
C VAL A 174 0.86 -25.14 22.61
N PRO A 175 1.85 -25.90 22.10
CA PRO A 175 2.64 -25.44 20.96
C PRO A 175 1.74 -25.27 19.74
N SER A 176 1.67 -24.03 19.23
CA SER A 176 1.03 -23.75 17.94
C SER A 176 1.78 -24.49 16.83
N PRO A 177 1.10 -25.07 15.83
CA PRO A 177 1.79 -25.60 14.65
C PRO A 177 2.58 -24.46 14.02
N ARG A 178 3.91 -24.58 14.02
CA ARG A 178 4.82 -23.53 13.55
C ARG A 178 4.42 -23.14 12.12
N PRO A 179 4.11 -21.87 11.81
CA PRO A 179 4.48 -21.37 10.50
C PRO A 179 6.00 -21.50 10.43
N SER A 180 6.54 -21.90 9.27
CA SER A 180 7.97 -22.19 9.06
C SER A 180 8.88 -21.03 9.50
N ALA A 181 9.19 -20.97 10.79
CA ALA A 181 10.13 -20.07 11.43
C ALA A 181 11.17 -20.97 12.09
N GLY A 182 12.06 -21.51 11.26
CA GLY A 182 13.16 -22.40 11.68
C GLY A 182 14.38 -21.66 12.22
N PHE A 183 14.44 -20.32 12.15
CA PHE A 183 15.72 -19.62 12.28
C PHE A 183 15.98 -18.99 13.66
N LEU A 184 14.98 -18.36 14.31
CA LEU A 184 15.24 -17.59 15.54
C LEU A 184 15.58 -18.43 16.79
N GLY A 185 15.31 -19.74 16.77
CA GLY A 185 15.60 -20.63 17.89
C GLY A 185 17.03 -21.22 17.92
N GLN A 186 17.82 -21.04 16.85
CA GLN A 186 19.13 -21.69 16.71
C GLN A 186 20.33 -20.74 16.91
N LEU A 187 20.09 -19.47 17.23
CA LEU A 187 21.16 -18.51 17.52
C LEU A 187 21.66 -18.55 18.97
N ASN A 188 21.01 -19.30 19.86
CA ASN A 188 21.56 -19.62 21.17
C ASN A 188 22.23 -21.01 21.12
N GLY A 189 23.54 -21.04 21.35
CA GLY A 189 24.39 -22.23 21.34
C GLY A 189 23.95 -23.34 22.31
N PRO A 190 24.63 -24.50 22.30
CA PRO A 190 24.12 -25.72 22.92
C PRO A 190 23.96 -25.56 24.44
N ALA A 191 22.82 -26.09 24.91
CA ALA A 191 22.38 -26.09 26.29
C ALA A 191 23.46 -26.58 27.27
N GLN A 192 23.88 -25.70 28.19
CA GLN A 192 24.36 -26.14 29.49
C GLN A 192 23.16 -26.33 30.42
N GLN A 193 23.08 -27.52 31.01
CA GLN A 193 22.09 -27.89 32.02
C GLN A 193 22.11 -26.88 33.17
N ALA A 194 21.02 -26.13 33.34
CA ALA A 194 20.77 -25.35 34.54
C ALA A 194 19.55 -25.95 35.27
N THR A 195 19.80 -26.36 36.51
CA THR A 195 18.87 -26.87 37.51
C THR A 195 17.70 -25.91 37.79
N PRO A 196 16.54 -26.42 38.26
CA PRO A 196 15.36 -25.58 38.48
C PRO A 196 15.50 -24.75 39.77
N PRO A 197 15.15 -23.45 39.80
CA PRO A 197 14.95 -22.74 41.04
C PRO A 197 13.53 -22.94 41.56
N SER A 198 13.42 -23.17 42.87
CA SER A 198 12.19 -23.22 43.65
C SER A 198 11.58 -21.83 43.86
N PRO A 199 10.29 -21.71 44.26
CA PRO A 199 9.55 -20.47 44.22
C PRO A 199 9.67 -19.67 45.52
N SER A 200 10.18 -18.46 45.45
CA SER A 200 10.00 -17.45 46.50
C SER A 200 10.30 -16.06 45.98
N GLY A 201 9.34 -15.14 46.03
CA GLY A 201 9.59 -13.72 45.78
C GLY A 201 8.35 -12.98 45.31
N SER A 202 7.61 -12.45 46.27
CA SER A 202 6.44 -11.58 46.21
C SER A 202 6.42 -10.54 45.08
N SER A 203 5.25 -10.48 44.45
CA SER A 203 4.71 -9.38 43.66
C SER A 203 4.80 -8.02 44.36
N GLU A 204 5.40 -7.04 43.69
CA GLU A 204 5.01 -5.64 43.86
C GLU A 204 4.47 -5.12 42.54
N ALA A 205 3.17 -4.87 42.55
CA ALA A 205 2.45 -4.17 41.50
C ALA A 205 2.86 -2.69 41.53
N SER A 206 3.37 -2.19 40.41
CA SER A 206 3.31 -0.77 40.10
C SER A 206 2.34 -0.58 38.94
N THR A 207 1.29 0.16 39.26
CA THR A 207 0.22 0.57 38.37
C THR A 207 0.67 1.79 37.57
N ASP A 208 0.15 1.87 36.34
CA ASP A 208 -0.09 3.07 35.54
C ASP A 208 0.98 3.52 34.52
N GLY A 209 0.58 3.50 33.25
CA GLY A 209 1.39 3.81 32.08
C GLY A 209 1.17 2.77 30.97
N SER A 210 0.10 2.90 30.19
CA SER A 210 -0.13 2.04 29.02
C SER A 210 0.89 2.35 27.91
N GLU A 211 2.11 1.83 28.02
CA GLU A 211 3.09 1.87 26.95
C GLU A 211 2.62 0.96 25.81
N PHE A 212 2.21 1.60 24.72
CA PHE A 212 1.64 0.96 23.53
C PHE A 212 2.71 0.19 22.76
N GLU A 213 2.85 -1.10 23.02
CA GLU A 213 3.77 -1.96 22.26
C GLU A 213 3.23 -2.19 20.83
N SER A 214 3.93 -1.65 19.83
CA SER A 214 3.66 -1.93 18.41
C SER A 214 3.84 -3.44 18.14
N SER A 215 2.85 -4.08 17.49
CA SER A 215 2.91 -5.52 17.16
C SER A 215 3.97 -5.88 16.11
N TYR A 216 4.63 -4.88 15.55
CA TYR A 216 5.71 -5.04 14.57
C TYR A 216 7.03 -5.42 15.27
N PRO A 217 7.75 -6.47 14.84
CA PRO A 217 9.00 -6.89 15.47
C PRO A 217 10.09 -5.80 15.45
N LEU A 218 10.76 -5.60 16.60
CA LEU A 218 11.85 -4.62 16.73
C LEU A 218 13.06 -4.95 15.84
N GLU A 219 13.30 -6.23 15.58
CA GLU A 219 14.40 -6.73 14.75
C GLU A 219 14.35 -6.26 13.28
N PHE A 220 13.16 -5.89 12.78
CA PHE A 220 12.99 -5.36 11.43
C PHE A 220 13.22 -3.84 11.35
N GLY A 221 13.48 -3.19 12.47
CA GLY A 221 13.64 -1.75 12.56
C GLY A 221 12.33 -0.98 12.32
N PRO A 222 12.40 0.29 11.89
CA PRO A 222 11.22 1.08 11.56
C PRO A 222 10.52 0.54 10.30
N PRO A 223 9.19 0.37 10.30
CA PRO A 223 8.45 -0.18 9.17
C PRO A 223 8.44 0.78 7.97
N LEU A 224 8.43 0.20 6.76
CA LEU A 224 8.31 0.95 5.51
C LEU A 224 6.86 1.39 5.27
N VAL A 225 6.66 2.68 5.04
CA VAL A 225 5.36 3.30 4.85
C VAL A 225 5.31 4.07 3.53
N ARG A 226 4.20 3.95 2.81
CA ARG A 226 3.91 4.74 1.61
C ARG A 226 2.55 5.40 1.76
N ILE A 227 2.51 6.73 1.65
CA ILE A 227 1.23 7.46 1.50
C ILE A 227 0.96 7.69 0.02
N HIS A 228 -0.02 6.96 -0.49
CA HIS A 228 -0.42 6.95 -1.88
C HIS A 228 -1.75 7.69 -2.05
N SER A 229 -1.79 8.67 -2.94
CA SER A 229 -3.04 9.32 -3.34
C SER A 229 -3.56 8.61 -4.58
N GLU A 230 -4.83 8.19 -4.55
CA GLU A 230 -5.53 7.57 -5.69
C GLU A 230 -5.27 8.31 -7.01
N CYS A 231 -4.95 7.53 -8.03
CA CYS A 231 -4.78 7.97 -9.40
C CYS A 231 -5.33 6.90 -10.34
N TYR A 232 -6.64 6.93 -10.57
CA TYR A 232 -7.37 6.03 -11.46
C TYR A 232 -6.68 5.89 -12.83
N THR A 233 -6.27 7.02 -13.42
CA THR A 233 -5.62 7.02 -14.74
C THR A 233 -4.30 6.25 -14.74
N GLY A 234 -3.47 6.41 -13.72
CA GLY A 234 -2.16 5.76 -13.66
C GLY A 234 -2.25 4.30 -13.22
N GLU A 235 -3.13 4.01 -12.26
CA GLU A 235 -3.18 2.72 -11.58
C GLU A 235 -4.09 1.72 -12.30
N THR A 236 -5.25 2.17 -12.79
CA THR A 236 -6.28 1.27 -13.34
C THR A 236 -6.21 1.15 -14.86
N VAL A 237 -5.98 2.26 -15.56
CA VAL A 237 -5.96 2.29 -17.04
C VAL A 237 -4.56 2.51 -17.62
N TRP A 238 -3.52 2.40 -16.78
CA TRP A 238 -2.10 2.37 -17.16
C TRP A 238 -1.66 3.56 -18.02
N SER A 239 -2.12 4.76 -17.65
CA SER A 239 -1.77 5.98 -18.34
C SER A 239 -0.27 6.28 -18.25
N ALA A 240 0.37 6.48 -19.39
CA ALA A 240 1.75 6.93 -19.51
C ALA A 240 1.96 8.45 -19.27
N ARG A 241 0.91 9.17 -18.82
CA ARG A 241 0.98 10.60 -18.48
C ARG A 241 1.59 10.88 -17.11
N CYS A 242 1.61 9.88 -16.23
CA CYS A 242 2.11 10.00 -14.87
C CYS A 242 2.74 8.70 -14.41
N ASP A 243 3.60 8.77 -13.39
CA ASP A 243 4.27 7.62 -12.79
C ASP A 243 3.49 6.97 -11.63
N CYS A 244 2.21 7.34 -11.41
CA CYS A 244 1.47 6.90 -10.22
C CYS A 244 1.28 5.39 -10.11
N GLY A 245 1.03 4.70 -11.25
CA GLY A 245 0.89 3.24 -11.27
C GLY A 245 2.21 2.56 -10.87
N GLU A 246 3.32 2.96 -11.50
CA GLU A 246 4.65 2.43 -11.17
C GLU A 246 5.06 2.70 -9.72
N GLN A 247 4.71 3.88 -9.18
CA GLN A 247 4.98 4.20 -7.78
C GLN A 247 4.19 3.28 -6.82
N LEU A 248 2.97 2.88 -7.18
CA LEU A 248 2.19 1.94 -6.38
C LEU A 248 2.81 0.54 -6.44
N ASP A 249 3.15 0.07 -7.64
CA ASP A 249 3.73 -1.24 -7.87
C ASP A 249 5.11 -1.38 -7.21
N GLU A 250 5.97 -0.37 -7.33
CA GLU A 250 7.28 -0.36 -6.68
C GLU A 250 7.16 -0.32 -5.16
N ALA A 251 6.21 0.44 -4.60
CA ALA A 251 5.95 0.42 -3.16
C ALA A 251 5.54 -0.98 -2.68
N ALA A 252 4.62 -1.62 -3.40
CA ALA A 252 4.19 -2.98 -3.10
C ALA A 252 5.36 -3.96 -3.20
N ARG A 253 6.16 -3.90 -4.26
CA ARG A 253 7.35 -4.73 -4.46
C ARG A 253 8.34 -4.59 -3.31
N LEU A 254 8.66 -3.35 -2.88
CA LEU A 254 9.60 -3.09 -1.79
C LEU A 254 9.11 -3.60 -0.43
N MET A 255 7.81 -3.49 -0.15
CA MET A 255 7.20 -4.01 1.09
C MET A 255 6.99 -5.52 1.06
N SER A 256 7.10 -6.12 -0.13
CA SER A 256 7.06 -7.55 -0.35
C SER A 256 8.43 -8.21 -0.22
N LEU A 257 9.53 -7.47 -0.29
CA LEU A 257 10.88 -8.04 -0.20
C LEU A 257 11.08 -8.84 1.09
N PRO A 258 11.80 -9.99 1.03
CA PRO A 258 12.17 -10.76 2.20
C PRO A 258 12.87 -9.89 3.28
N ALA A 259 12.67 -10.21 4.55
CA ALA A 259 13.37 -9.57 5.65
C ALA A 259 14.90 -9.64 5.44
N PRO A 260 15.67 -8.56 5.68
CA PRO A 260 17.12 -8.68 5.70
C PRO A 260 17.49 -9.65 6.84
N THR A 261 18.18 -10.74 6.52
CA THR A 261 18.83 -11.56 7.55
C THR A 261 20.00 -10.74 8.14
N PRO A 262 20.46 -11.01 9.37
CA PRO A 262 21.64 -10.35 9.96
C PRO A 262 22.93 -10.45 9.11
N VAL A 263 22.95 -11.37 8.14
CA VAL A 263 24.03 -11.58 7.16
C VAL A 263 23.91 -10.62 5.95
N SER A 264 22.78 -9.95 5.80
CA SER A 264 22.46 -9.03 4.69
C SER A 264 22.75 -7.56 5.03
N THR A 265 23.17 -7.26 6.27
CA THR A 265 23.42 -5.90 6.76
C THR A 265 24.74 -5.36 6.20
N PRO A 266 24.79 -4.12 5.69
CA PRO A 266 26.03 -3.52 5.21
C PRO A 266 27.09 -3.49 6.33
N GLY A 267 28.19 -4.22 6.16
CA GLY A 267 29.33 -4.23 7.09
C GLY A 267 29.49 -5.49 7.97
N SER A 268 28.66 -6.52 7.83
CA SER A 268 28.94 -7.80 8.49
C SER A 268 29.89 -8.66 7.63
N GLU A 269 31.04 -9.05 8.19
CA GLU A 269 32.01 -9.97 7.55
C GLU A 269 31.55 -11.45 7.57
N ALA A 270 30.26 -11.70 7.77
CA ALA A 270 29.69 -13.04 7.70
C ALA A 270 29.38 -13.34 6.23
N GLY A 271 30.15 -14.26 5.63
CA GLY A 271 30.07 -14.61 4.21
C GLY A 271 28.65 -14.95 3.74
N GLU A 272 28.41 -14.74 2.44
CA GLU A 272 27.20 -15.13 1.71
C GLU A 272 26.91 -16.62 1.90
N HIS A 273 26.22 -16.99 2.97
CA HIS A 273 25.57 -18.29 3.04
C HIS A 273 24.41 -18.26 2.05
N GLN A 274 24.55 -19.02 0.96
CA GLN A 274 23.48 -19.25 -0.02
C GLN A 274 22.24 -19.77 0.72
N LEU A 275 21.19 -18.93 0.75
CA LEU A 275 19.86 -19.35 1.19
C LEU A 275 19.47 -20.63 0.43
N LEU A 276 19.01 -21.64 1.17
CA LEU A 276 18.54 -22.89 0.58
C LEU A 276 17.37 -22.58 -0.39
N PRO A 277 17.25 -23.28 -1.54
CA PRO A 277 16.30 -22.94 -2.61
C PRO A 277 14.80 -22.90 -2.24
N ASN A 278 14.43 -23.27 -1.00
CA ASN A 278 13.06 -23.51 -0.59
C ASN A 278 12.66 -22.83 0.74
N GLU A 279 13.50 -21.97 1.32
CA GLU A 279 13.13 -21.23 2.53
C GLU A 279 12.48 -19.88 2.17
N LYS A 280 11.16 -19.79 2.39
CA LYS A 280 10.42 -18.52 2.31
C LYS A 280 10.66 -17.71 3.56
N LEU A 281 11.63 -16.79 3.50
CA LEU A 281 11.85 -15.83 4.56
C LEU A 281 10.63 -14.85 4.63
N PRO A 282 10.11 -14.53 5.83
CA PRO A 282 9.00 -13.60 5.96
C PRO A 282 9.41 -12.23 5.38
N SER A 283 8.46 -11.55 4.74
CA SER A 283 8.68 -10.17 4.30
C SER A 283 8.97 -9.26 5.50
N CYS A 284 9.79 -8.21 5.31
CA CYS A 284 9.87 -7.10 6.27
C CYS A 284 8.48 -6.54 6.59
N GLY A 285 7.56 -6.64 5.65
CA GLY A 285 6.26 -6.02 5.70
C GLY A 285 6.34 -4.50 5.51
N GLY A 286 5.18 -3.87 5.66
CA GLY A 286 5.02 -2.45 5.46
C GLY A 286 3.56 -2.08 5.22
N VAL A 287 3.30 -0.80 5.03
CA VAL A 287 1.94 -0.33 4.75
C VAL A 287 1.91 0.72 3.65
N ILE A 288 1.02 0.51 2.69
CA ILE A 288 0.57 1.55 1.76
C ILE A 288 -0.75 2.09 2.28
N VAL A 289 -0.75 3.33 2.75
CA VAL A 289 -1.97 4.07 3.05
C VAL A 289 -2.47 4.66 1.73
N TYR A 290 -3.57 4.12 1.24
CA TYR A 290 -4.19 4.49 -0.03
C TYR A 290 -5.36 5.45 0.23
N LEU A 291 -5.11 6.73 -0.05
CA LEU A 291 -6.06 7.81 0.17
C LEU A 291 -6.85 8.12 -1.10
N ARG A 292 -8.18 8.04 -1.04
CA ARG A 292 -9.11 8.33 -2.15
C ARG A 292 -9.31 9.83 -2.42
N GLN A 293 -8.21 10.49 -2.76
CA GLN A 293 -8.12 11.92 -3.05
C GLN A 293 -7.55 12.17 -4.44
N GLU A 294 -8.27 11.67 -5.45
CA GLU A 294 -7.95 11.80 -6.87
C GLU A 294 -7.67 13.24 -7.31
N GLY A 295 -6.75 13.41 -8.28
CA GLY A 295 -6.44 14.69 -8.89
C GLY A 295 -5.80 15.70 -7.93
N ARG A 296 -5.09 15.24 -6.90
CA ARG A 296 -4.63 16.10 -5.79
C ARG A 296 -5.79 16.77 -5.03
N GLY A 297 -6.88 16.03 -4.84
CA GLY A 297 -8.06 16.47 -4.09
C GLY A 297 -9.11 17.21 -4.92
N ILE A 298 -8.88 17.47 -6.22
CA ILE A 298 -9.86 18.14 -7.10
C ILE A 298 -10.85 17.15 -7.74
N GLY A 299 -10.53 15.85 -7.75
CA GLY A 299 -11.36 14.80 -8.36
C GLY A 299 -11.01 14.47 -9.81
N LEU A 300 -11.54 13.33 -10.28
CA LEU A 300 -11.21 12.76 -11.60
C LEU A 300 -11.66 13.64 -12.76
N LYS A 301 -12.89 14.16 -12.70
CA LYS A 301 -13.47 14.97 -13.78
C LYS A 301 -12.67 16.25 -13.99
N GLU A 302 -12.27 16.91 -12.92
CA GLU A 302 -11.48 18.13 -12.91
C GLU A 302 -10.05 17.87 -13.37
N LYS A 303 -9.46 16.73 -12.97
CA LYS A 303 -8.18 16.25 -13.51
C LYS A 303 -8.22 16.04 -15.03
N LEU A 304 -9.29 15.44 -15.57
CA LEU A 304 -9.44 15.25 -17.01
C LEU A 304 -9.57 16.59 -17.76
N LYS A 305 -10.25 17.59 -17.17
CA LYS A 305 -10.25 18.96 -17.72
C LYS A 305 -8.85 19.57 -17.70
N ALA A 306 -8.08 19.36 -16.63
CA ALA A 306 -6.71 19.84 -16.55
C ALA A 306 -5.80 19.17 -17.59
N TYR A 307 -6.04 17.89 -17.92
CA TYR A 307 -5.36 17.22 -19.04
C TYR A 307 -5.68 17.86 -20.38
N ASN A 308 -6.94 18.21 -20.66
CA ASN A 308 -7.27 18.91 -21.90
C ASN A 308 -6.53 20.26 -22.02
N LEU A 309 -6.33 20.98 -20.92
CA LEU A 309 -5.52 22.20 -20.92
C LEU A 309 -4.03 21.91 -21.11
N GLN A 310 -3.53 20.81 -20.56
CA GLN A 310 -2.14 20.38 -20.78
C GLN A 310 -1.88 19.99 -22.23
N ASP A 311 -2.86 19.35 -22.88
CA ASP A 311 -2.83 19.02 -24.31
C ASP A 311 -2.79 20.29 -25.19
N LEU A 312 -3.27 21.43 -24.66
CA LEU A 312 -3.16 22.75 -25.28
C LEU A 312 -1.84 23.48 -24.94
N GLY A 313 -0.94 22.85 -24.19
CA GLY A 313 0.41 23.36 -23.90
C GLY A 313 0.64 23.78 -22.46
N HIS A 314 -0.41 23.97 -21.66
CA HIS A 314 -0.28 24.39 -20.26
C HIS A 314 0.44 23.33 -19.42
N ASP A 315 1.13 23.73 -18.36
CA ASP A 315 1.65 22.77 -17.37
C ASP A 315 0.61 22.42 -16.30
N THR A 316 0.91 21.44 -15.45
CA THR A 316 -0.05 20.95 -14.44
C THR A 316 -0.48 22.03 -13.45
N MET A 317 0.42 22.92 -13.03
CA MET A 317 0.08 23.99 -12.10
C MET A 317 -0.77 25.05 -12.80
N GLU A 318 -0.36 25.46 -14.00
CA GLU A 318 -1.06 26.46 -14.79
C GLU A 318 -2.49 25.99 -15.14
N ALA A 319 -2.64 24.74 -15.58
CA ALA A 319 -3.94 24.14 -15.86
C ALA A 319 -4.87 24.16 -14.63
N ASN A 320 -4.35 23.88 -13.43
CA ASN A 320 -5.13 23.96 -12.20
C ASN A 320 -5.56 25.39 -11.89
N LEU A 321 -4.65 26.37 -12.03
CA LEU A 321 -4.96 27.78 -11.79
C LEU A 321 -6.02 28.32 -12.78
N LEU A 322 -5.93 27.94 -14.06
CA LEU A 322 -6.94 28.28 -15.08
C LEU A 322 -8.32 27.71 -14.72
N LEU A 323 -8.36 26.53 -14.10
CA LEU A 323 -9.58 25.91 -13.59
C LEU A 323 -10.00 26.43 -12.21
N ARG A 324 -9.30 27.44 -11.65
CA ARG A 324 -9.51 28.01 -10.31
C ARG A 324 -9.39 26.99 -9.19
N HIS A 325 -8.52 26.00 -9.38
CA HIS A 325 -8.16 25.02 -8.36
C HIS A 325 -6.82 25.39 -7.71
N PRO A 326 -6.60 25.06 -6.43
CA PRO A 326 -5.27 25.17 -5.83
C PRO A 326 -4.28 24.21 -6.51
N GLY A 327 -2.98 24.50 -6.39
CA GLY A 327 -1.93 23.62 -6.94
C GLY A 327 -1.92 22.21 -6.34
N ASP A 328 -2.31 22.12 -5.06
CA ASP A 328 -2.55 20.88 -4.32
C ASP A 328 -3.64 21.13 -3.25
N ALA A 329 -4.74 20.38 -3.28
CA ALA A 329 -5.85 20.51 -2.33
C ALA A 329 -5.81 19.42 -1.24
N ARG A 330 -4.79 18.56 -1.23
CA ARG A 330 -4.75 17.38 -0.36
C ARG A 330 -4.49 17.73 1.10
N SER A 331 -4.98 16.86 1.98
CA SER A 331 -4.61 16.82 3.39
C SER A 331 -4.10 15.41 3.72
N TYR A 332 -3.12 15.34 4.61
CA TYR A 332 -2.50 14.08 5.03
C TYR A 332 -2.81 13.70 6.48
N GLY A 333 -3.60 14.50 7.21
CA GLY A 333 -3.99 14.16 8.58
C GLY A 333 -4.77 12.85 8.68
N LEU A 334 -5.53 12.50 7.63
CA LEU A 334 -6.20 11.19 7.57
C LEU A 334 -5.18 10.03 7.47
N ALA A 335 -4.08 10.22 6.74
CA ALA A 335 -3.01 9.22 6.70
C ALA A 335 -2.35 9.06 8.08
N THR A 336 -2.07 10.17 8.78
CA THR A 336 -1.54 10.13 10.15
C THR A 336 -2.47 9.35 11.07
N ALA A 337 -3.78 9.61 11.03
CA ALA A 337 -4.77 8.89 11.83
C ALA A 337 -4.81 7.38 11.53
N LEU A 338 -4.79 6.99 10.25
CA LEU A 338 -4.72 5.57 9.84
C LEU A 338 -3.44 4.89 10.37
N LEU A 339 -2.30 5.57 10.29
CA LEU A 339 -1.03 5.05 10.80
C LEU A 339 -1.05 4.84 12.33
N LEU A 340 -1.64 5.78 13.08
CA LEU A 340 -1.79 5.64 14.53
C LEU A 340 -2.65 4.44 14.92
N ASP A 341 -3.75 4.21 14.18
CA ASP A 341 -4.61 3.06 14.38
C ASP A 341 -3.89 1.74 14.04
N LEU A 342 -3.01 1.74 13.05
CA LEU A 342 -2.14 0.61 12.70
C LEU A 342 -0.94 0.40 13.65
N GLY A 343 -0.83 1.20 14.72
CA GLY A 343 0.24 1.07 15.71
C GLY A 343 1.60 1.62 15.25
N MET A 344 1.60 2.59 14.32
CA MET A 344 2.79 3.27 13.80
C MET A 344 3.12 4.60 14.50
N GLY A 345 2.46 4.87 15.63
CA GLY A 345 2.81 6.01 16.49
C GLY A 345 3.96 5.69 17.45
N GLY A 346 4.39 6.70 18.19
CA GLY A 346 5.42 6.57 19.24
C GLY A 346 6.86 6.74 18.73
N GLU A 347 7.83 6.41 19.59
CA GLU A 347 9.23 6.83 19.41
C GLU A 347 9.99 6.07 18.31
N ARG A 348 9.56 4.85 17.99
CA ARG A 348 10.18 3.99 16.95
C ARG A 348 10.24 4.68 15.59
N GLY A 349 9.17 5.41 15.25
CA GLY A 349 8.99 6.05 13.96
C GLY A 349 8.86 5.10 12.78
N ILE A 350 8.87 5.68 11.57
CA ILE A 350 8.65 5.01 10.29
C ILE A 350 9.70 5.39 9.24
N LYS A 351 9.89 4.51 8.24
CA LYS A 351 10.60 4.84 7.01
C LYS A 351 9.59 5.27 5.95
N LEU A 352 9.59 6.52 5.54
CA LEU A 352 8.61 7.07 4.61
C LEU A 352 9.12 7.06 3.17
N LEU A 353 8.43 6.33 2.29
CA LEU A 353 8.74 6.22 0.87
C LEU A 353 8.16 7.40 0.09
N THR A 354 8.93 8.49 -0.01
CA THR A 354 8.51 9.76 -0.61
C THR A 354 9.65 10.60 -1.17
N ASN A 355 9.36 11.33 -2.26
CA ASN A 355 10.22 12.41 -2.74
C ASN A 355 9.68 13.80 -2.36
N ASN A 356 8.45 13.89 -1.85
CA ASN A 356 7.88 15.17 -1.45
C ASN A 356 8.28 15.48 0.01
N PRO A 357 9.09 16.53 0.28
CA PRO A 357 9.44 16.94 1.64
C PRO A 357 8.23 17.45 2.44
N GLU A 358 7.26 18.12 1.81
CA GLU A 358 6.06 18.59 2.49
C GLU A 358 5.23 17.41 3.01
N LYS A 359 5.20 16.31 2.24
CA LYS A 359 4.54 15.07 2.68
C LYS A 359 5.20 14.48 3.92
N VAL A 360 6.53 14.61 4.07
CA VAL A 360 7.22 14.17 5.30
C VAL A 360 6.65 14.91 6.50
N ARG A 361 6.65 16.24 6.49
CA ARG A 361 6.11 17.06 7.58
C ARG A 361 4.61 16.85 7.79
N ALA A 362 3.85 16.73 6.71
CA ALA A 362 2.40 16.57 6.77
C ALA A 362 1.96 15.25 7.41
N VAL A 363 2.73 14.18 7.20
CA VAL A 363 2.46 12.85 7.78
C VAL A 363 2.83 12.80 9.25
N GLU A 364 3.83 13.57 9.70
CA GLU A 364 4.17 13.61 11.12
C GLU A 364 2.99 14.07 11.98
N GLY A 365 2.13 14.94 11.43
CA GLY A 365 0.97 15.49 12.12
C GLY A 365 1.33 16.70 12.99
N PRO A 366 0.32 17.40 13.54
CA PRO A 366 0.52 18.65 14.28
C PRO A 366 1.35 18.47 15.56
N ASN A 367 1.27 17.31 16.21
CA ASN A 367 2.01 17.01 17.43
C ASN A 367 3.09 15.94 17.22
N ARG A 368 3.47 15.67 15.97
CA ARG A 368 4.41 14.60 15.59
C ARG A 368 3.95 13.23 16.09
N GLU A 369 2.64 12.98 15.97
CA GLU A 369 2.02 11.73 16.38
C GLU A 369 2.63 10.52 15.67
N VAL A 370 3.12 10.72 14.44
CA VAL A 370 3.94 9.75 13.69
C VAL A 370 5.32 10.37 13.49
N ARG A 371 6.39 9.67 13.88
CA ARG A 371 7.76 10.17 13.67
C ARG A 371 8.34 9.60 12.38
N VAL A 372 8.75 10.44 11.42
CA VAL A 372 9.48 9.96 10.24
C VAL A 372 10.97 9.96 10.55
N VAL A 373 11.56 8.78 10.73
CA VAL A 373 12.99 8.67 11.08
C VAL A 373 13.89 8.60 9.85
N GLU A 374 13.38 8.02 8.77
CA GLU A 374 14.10 7.88 7.53
C GLU A 374 13.19 8.16 6.34
N ARG A 375 13.73 8.83 5.32
CA ARG A 375 13.10 8.99 4.01
C ARG A 375 13.72 7.99 3.05
N VAL A 376 12.86 7.23 2.37
CA VAL A 376 13.29 6.37 1.26
C VAL A 376 12.88 7.08 -0.05
N PRO A 377 13.82 7.38 -0.96
CA PRO A 377 13.50 8.02 -2.22
C PRO A 377 12.77 7.05 -3.17
N MET A 378 11.71 7.56 -3.81
CA MET A 378 10.94 6.85 -4.83
C MET A 378 11.43 7.27 -6.23
N ILE A 379 12.56 6.73 -6.66
CA ILE A 379 13.14 7.09 -7.96
C ILE A 379 12.36 6.41 -9.10
N PRO A 380 11.93 7.13 -10.15
CA PRO A 380 11.27 6.54 -11.32
C PRO A 380 12.08 5.39 -11.91
N ILE A 381 11.41 4.30 -12.29
CA ILE A 381 12.06 3.09 -12.81
C ILE A 381 12.84 3.39 -14.09
N ALA A 382 12.28 4.24 -14.96
CA ALA A 382 12.95 4.74 -16.16
C ALA A 382 14.30 5.42 -15.85
N TRP A 383 14.43 6.13 -14.72
CA TRP A 383 15.69 6.77 -14.36
C TRP A 383 16.68 5.77 -13.75
N LYS A 384 16.19 4.84 -12.91
CA LYS A 384 17.02 3.77 -12.32
C LYS A 384 17.64 2.86 -13.38
N THR A 385 16.90 2.56 -14.44
CA THR A 385 17.31 1.58 -15.47
C THR A 385 17.96 2.21 -16.69
N GLY A 386 18.15 3.54 -16.70
CA GLY A 386 18.64 4.26 -17.87
C GLY A 386 17.68 4.17 -19.06
N GLY A 387 16.39 4.07 -18.77
CA GLY A 387 15.32 4.01 -19.76
C GLY A 387 15.09 2.64 -20.41
N LYS A 388 15.55 1.56 -19.78
CA LYS A 388 15.28 0.20 -20.27
C LYS A 388 13.91 -0.32 -19.84
N GLU A 389 13.46 0.11 -18.67
CA GLU A 389 12.18 -0.28 -18.08
C GLU A 389 11.41 0.95 -17.62
N GLY A 390 10.13 0.76 -17.35
CA GLY A 390 9.24 1.77 -16.78
C GLY A 390 8.59 2.70 -17.81
N VAL A 391 7.74 3.59 -17.31
CA VAL A 391 6.94 4.50 -18.15
C VAL A 391 7.83 5.60 -18.73
N GLN A 392 7.73 5.79 -20.04
CA GLN A 392 8.51 6.77 -20.79
C GLN A 392 7.61 7.62 -21.68
N GLY A 393 8.02 8.86 -21.91
CA GLY A 393 7.34 9.78 -22.82
C GLY A 393 7.44 11.23 -22.39
N ALA A 394 7.21 12.14 -23.34
CA ALA A 394 7.29 13.58 -23.10
C ALA A 394 6.29 14.06 -22.03
N GLU A 395 5.12 13.44 -21.95
CA GLU A 395 4.07 13.80 -20.97
C GLU A 395 4.52 13.48 -19.53
N VAL A 396 5.04 12.27 -19.29
CA VAL A 396 5.55 11.89 -17.96
C VAL A 396 6.80 12.69 -17.58
N GLU A 397 7.68 13.01 -18.53
CA GLU A 397 8.85 13.85 -18.29
C GLU A 397 8.46 15.28 -17.90
N LYS A 398 7.52 15.91 -18.63
CA LYS A 398 6.97 17.24 -18.29
C LYS A 398 6.32 17.22 -16.89
N TYR A 399 5.61 16.13 -16.57
CA TYR A 399 4.99 15.94 -15.27
C TYR A 399 6.03 15.81 -14.13
N LEU A 400 7.09 15.03 -14.34
CA LEU A 400 8.19 14.87 -13.38
C LEU A 400 8.98 16.17 -13.21
N ALA A 401 9.26 16.90 -14.28
CA ALA A 401 9.89 18.22 -14.24
C ALA A 401 9.04 19.19 -13.39
N THR A 402 7.73 19.21 -13.61
CA THR A 402 6.81 20.03 -12.80
C THR A 402 6.87 19.65 -11.30
N LYS A 403 6.97 18.36 -10.96
CA LYS A 403 7.14 17.92 -9.57
C LYS A 403 8.43 18.44 -8.93
N ILE A 404 9.52 18.46 -9.69
CA ILE A 404 10.83 18.94 -9.21
C ILE A 404 10.79 20.46 -9.06
N GLU A 405 10.48 21.17 -10.13
CA GLU A 405 10.61 22.63 -10.22
C GLU A 405 9.57 23.35 -9.37
N LYS A 406 8.31 22.89 -9.39
CA LYS A 406 7.19 23.60 -8.76
C LYS A 406 6.76 23.01 -7.43
N PHE A 407 6.92 21.71 -7.24
CA PHE A 407 6.56 21.01 -5.99
C PHE A 407 7.78 20.54 -5.19
N LYS A 408 8.99 21.05 -5.51
CA LYS A 408 10.23 20.87 -4.75
C LYS A 408 10.54 19.40 -4.40
N HIS A 409 10.19 18.46 -5.28
CA HIS A 409 10.42 17.04 -5.02
C HIS A 409 11.92 16.69 -5.07
N MET A 410 12.38 15.94 -4.08
CA MET A 410 13.76 15.50 -3.89
C MET A 410 13.95 14.07 -4.38
N PHE A 411 14.55 13.90 -5.56
CA PHE A 411 14.87 12.60 -6.14
C PHE A 411 16.30 12.13 -5.83
N SER A 412 17.13 12.99 -5.23
CA SER A 412 18.46 12.63 -4.77
C SER A 412 18.42 11.77 -3.51
N GLY A 413 19.32 10.78 -3.49
CA GLY A 413 19.67 9.95 -2.35
C GLY A 413 20.62 10.64 -1.39
#